data_AF-A0A2W5BAA2-F1
#
_entry.id   AF-A0A2W5BAA2-F1
#
_cell.length_a   1.000
_cell.length_b   1.000
_cell.length_c   1.000
_cell.angle_alpha   90.00
_cell.angle_beta   90.00
_cell.angle_gamma   90.00
#
_symmetry.space_group_name_H-M   'P 1'
#
loop_
_entity.id
_entity.type
_entity.pdbx_description
1 polymer ?
#
loop_
_entity_poly.entity_id
_entity_poly.type
_entity_poly.pdbx_seq_one_letter_code
_entity_poly.pdbx_strand_id
1 'polypeptide(L)'
;NLRITLGGFSIEAPQINDGTSRNLGRQLQELLSNAGDNSSKKGKGLLILIDEIQAADPEGMRAFAYAWQHMQAENPDLPAMTIAAGLSHAQDAITDAVSFAERFRYVYLSNLDGPAAQNALTQPAKAQQVTWSETALSLALSSVQGYPYFLQVIGDETWADANYPSAGYQITEENVSNGLLEFNEIRQSFFRARWAKATPKEQEVLRAMARLGGGRVSRSDIAHELGVSTQTLSQPRANLIDKGLVSSPEHGFLEFTAPGFAEYVLAVDGA
;
A
#
# COMPACT_ATOMS: atom_id res chain seq x y z
N ASN A 1 2.67 -19.19 -22.08
CA ASN A 1 3.32 -20.28 -21.33
C ASN A 1 3.50 -19.88 -19.89
N LEU A 2 2.42 -20.02 -19.11
CA LEU A 2 2.45 -19.75 -17.68
C LEU A 2 2.87 -21.03 -16.96
N ARG A 3 3.98 -20.99 -16.23
CA ARG A 3 4.45 -22.09 -15.38
C ARG A 3 4.52 -21.59 -13.95
N ILE A 4 3.73 -22.20 -13.06
CA ILE A 4 3.73 -21.85 -11.64
C ILE A 4 4.38 -23.01 -10.87
N THR A 5 5.37 -22.68 -10.04
CA THR A 5 6.05 -23.65 -9.18
C THR A 5 5.78 -23.32 -7.71
N LEU A 6 5.17 -24.24 -6.97
CA LEU A 6 4.83 -24.08 -5.55
C LEU A 6 5.18 -25.36 -4.78
N GLY A 7 6.07 -25.26 -3.79
CA GLY A 7 6.38 -26.37 -2.87
C GLY A 7 6.86 -27.66 -3.53
N GLY A 8 7.59 -27.58 -4.65
CA GLY A 8 8.06 -28.73 -5.43
C GLY A 8 7.08 -29.25 -6.49
N PHE A 9 5.91 -28.62 -6.65
CA PHE A 9 4.97 -28.89 -7.74
C PHE A 9 5.15 -27.87 -8.85
N SER A 10 5.20 -28.32 -10.09
CA SER A 10 5.23 -27.47 -11.28
C SER A 10 3.95 -27.72 -12.07
N ILE A 11 3.15 -26.69 -12.25
CA ILE A 11 1.97 -26.74 -13.12
C ILE A 11 2.27 -25.85 -14.34
N GLU A 12 2.26 -26.47 -15.51
CA GLU A 12 2.37 -25.79 -16.79
C GLU A 12 0.96 -25.65 -17.38
N ALA A 13 0.54 -24.41 -17.64
CA ALA A 13 -0.68 -24.17 -18.40
C ALA A 13 -0.50 -24.66 -19.85
N PRO A 14 -1.53 -25.27 -20.47
CA PRO A 14 -1.47 -25.71 -21.86
C PRO A 14 -1.15 -24.53 -22.80
N GLN A 15 -0.41 -24.81 -23.88
CA GLN A 15 -0.18 -23.83 -24.96
C GLN A 15 -1.53 -23.52 -25.61
N ILE A 16 -1.86 -22.25 -25.82
CA ILE A 16 -3.04 -21.91 -26.64
C ILE A 16 -2.66 -20.97 -27.77
N ASN A 17 -3.06 -21.42 -28.96
CA ASN A 17 -3.28 -20.60 -30.13
C ASN A 17 -4.71 -20.05 -29.99
N ASP A 18 -4.87 -18.73 -30.02
CA ASP A 18 -6.11 -17.92 -29.91
C ASP A 18 -6.44 -17.33 -28.52
N GLY A 19 -6.00 -16.07 -28.34
CA GLY A 19 -6.12 -15.25 -27.15
C GLY A 19 -7.45 -14.50 -27.05
N THR A 20 -8.42 -15.11 -26.37
CA THR A 20 -9.59 -14.39 -25.85
C THR A 20 -9.64 -14.53 -24.32
N SER A 21 -9.99 -13.45 -23.62
CA SER A 21 -10.08 -13.40 -22.14
C SER A 21 -10.94 -14.52 -21.51
N ARG A 22 -11.99 -15.00 -22.20
CA ARG A 22 -12.80 -16.17 -21.77
C ARG A 22 -11.98 -17.45 -21.68
N ASN A 23 -10.97 -17.60 -22.53
CA ASN A 23 -10.09 -18.77 -22.55
C ASN A 23 -9.09 -18.72 -21.37
N LEU A 24 -8.53 -17.54 -21.07
CA LEU A 24 -7.61 -17.33 -19.95
C LEU A 24 -8.27 -17.60 -18.59
N GLY A 25 -9.50 -17.14 -18.38
CA GLY A 25 -10.23 -17.40 -17.13
C GLY A 25 -10.47 -18.89 -16.89
N ARG A 26 -10.85 -19.64 -17.93
CA ARG A 26 -11.02 -21.11 -17.86
C ARG A 26 -9.72 -21.84 -17.57
N GLN A 27 -8.62 -21.46 -18.22
CA GLN A 27 -7.32 -22.09 -17.97
C GLN A 27 -6.82 -21.82 -16.56
N LEU A 28 -6.99 -20.59 -16.08
CA LEU A 28 -6.61 -20.25 -14.73
C LEU A 28 -7.49 -20.98 -13.71
N GLN A 29 -8.79 -21.12 -13.97
CA GLN A 29 -9.68 -21.97 -13.19
C GLN A 29 -9.15 -23.40 -13.11
N GLU A 30 -8.86 -24.04 -14.25
CA GLU A 30 -8.35 -25.41 -14.28
C GLU A 30 -7.04 -25.54 -13.50
N LEU A 31 -6.12 -24.60 -13.68
CA LEU A 31 -4.83 -24.58 -12.98
C LEU A 31 -5.04 -24.48 -11.46
N LEU A 32 -5.86 -23.54 -11.01
CA LEU A 32 -6.11 -23.29 -9.59
C LEU A 32 -6.92 -24.41 -8.94
N SER A 33 -7.92 -24.97 -9.63
CA SER A 33 -8.67 -26.14 -9.18
C SER A 33 -7.76 -27.35 -9.03
N ASN A 34 -6.92 -27.65 -10.02
CA ASN A 34 -5.98 -28.77 -9.95
C ASN A 34 -4.96 -28.58 -8.80
N ALA A 35 -4.45 -27.36 -8.60
CA ALA A 35 -3.58 -27.04 -7.47
C ALA A 35 -4.28 -27.23 -6.12
N GLY A 36 -5.52 -26.77 -6.01
CA GLY A 36 -6.36 -26.92 -4.84
C GLY A 36 -6.64 -28.39 -4.51
N ASP A 37 -7.06 -29.18 -5.50
CA ASP A 37 -7.41 -30.59 -5.32
C ASP A 37 -6.20 -31.42 -4.87
N ASN A 38 -5.04 -31.18 -5.47
CA ASN A 38 -3.81 -31.84 -5.10
C ASN A 38 -3.35 -31.47 -3.68
N SER A 39 -3.63 -30.25 -3.24
CA SER A 39 -3.35 -29.81 -1.86
C SER A 39 -4.35 -30.43 -0.88
N SER A 40 -5.63 -30.47 -1.25
CA SER A 40 -6.72 -31.03 -0.45
C SER A 40 -6.52 -32.53 -0.18
N LYS A 41 -6.05 -33.30 -1.17
CA LYS A 41 -5.66 -34.72 -1.01
C LYS A 41 -4.60 -34.96 0.06
N LYS A 42 -3.88 -33.91 0.49
CA LYS A 42 -2.86 -33.95 1.56
C LYS A 42 -3.34 -33.30 2.87
N GLY A 43 -4.64 -33.00 2.97
CA GLY A 43 -5.21 -32.29 4.12
C GLY A 43 -4.75 -30.83 4.23
N LYS A 44 -4.44 -30.17 3.10
CA LYS A 44 -4.00 -28.76 3.03
C LYS A 44 -4.92 -27.96 2.10
N GLY A 45 -4.94 -26.64 2.27
CA GLY A 45 -5.63 -25.72 1.35
C GLY A 45 -4.67 -25.00 0.40
N LEU A 46 -5.21 -24.30 -0.59
CA LEU A 46 -4.49 -23.42 -1.50
C LEU A 46 -4.63 -21.96 -1.03
N LEU A 47 -3.51 -21.28 -0.80
CA LEU A 47 -3.48 -19.83 -0.53
C LEU A 47 -2.75 -19.13 -1.67
N ILE A 48 -3.41 -18.17 -2.30
CA ILE A 48 -2.86 -17.32 -3.35
C ILE A 48 -2.66 -15.92 -2.76
N LEU A 49 -1.43 -15.42 -2.84
CA LEU A 49 -1.07 -14.08 -2.40
C LEU A 49 -0.71 -13.25 -3.63
N ILE A 50 -1.39 -12.13 -3.82
CA ILE A 50 -1.13 -11.20 -4.92
C ILE A 50 -0.77 -9.85 -4.31
N ASP A 51 0.41 -9.35 -4.64
CA ASP A 51 0.81 -8.00 -4.28
C ASP A 51 0.62 -7.06 -5.47
N GLU A 52 0.37 -5.78 -5.19
CA GLU A 52 0.12 -4.73 -6.17
C GLU A 52 -0.93 -5.12 -7.23
N ILE A 53 -2.09 -5.62 -6.78
CA ILE A 53 -3.15 -6.15 -7.67
C ILE A 53 -3.56 -5.16 -8.78
N GLN A 54 -3.54 -3.86 -8.49
CA GLN A 54 -3.86 -2.79 -9.45
C GLN A 54 -2.83 -2.64 -10.58
N ALA A 55 -1.63 -3.23 -10.46
CA ALA A 55 -0.64 -3.24 -11.52
C ALA A 55 -0.94 -4.29 -12.61
N ALA A 56 -1.87 -5.22 -12.36
CA ALA A 56 -2.31 -6.17 -13.37
C ALA A 56 -3.08 -5.47 -14.49
N ASP A 57 -2.90 -5.93 -15.72
CA ASP A 57 -3.70 -5.43 -16.84
C ASP A 57 -5.19 -5.84 -16.69
N PRO A 58 -6.12 -5.13 -17.34
CA PRO A 58 -7.55 -5.45 -17.22
C PRO A 58 -7.93 -6.86 -17.68
N GLU A 59 -7.15 -7.47 -18.58
CA GLU A 59 -7.43 -8.83 -19.07
C GLU A 59 -7.08 -9.88 -18.03
N GLY A 60 -5.91 -9.76 -17.38
CA GLY A 60 -5.46 -10.59 -16.27
C GLY A 60 -6.37 -10.48 -15.06
N MET A 61 -6.79 -9.26 -14.71
CA MET A 61 -7.75 -9.03 -13.62
C MET A 61 -9.08 -9.74 -13.89
N ARG A 62 -9.62 -9.62 -15.12
CA ARG A 62 -10.84 -10.33 -15.54
C ARG A 62 -10.67 -11.84 -15.51
N ALA A 63 -9.58 -12.35 -16.07
CA ALA A 63 -9.31 -13.78 -16.09
C ALA A 63 -9.25 -14.35 -14.67
N PHE A 64 -8.56 -13.67 -13.75
CA PHE A 64 -8.47 -14.05 -12.35
C PHE A 64 -9.85 -14.06 -11.66
N ALA A 65 -10.61 -12.98 -11.82
CA ALA A 65 -11.94 -12.88 -11.23
C ALA A 65 -12.91 -13.93 -11.79
N TYR A 66 -12.91 -14.17 -13.10
CA TYR A 66 -13.72 -15.22 -13.72
C TYR A 66 -13.31 -16.61 -13.25
N ALA A 67 -12.01 -16.89 -13.13
CA ALA A 67 -11.53 -18.15 -12.59
C ALA A 67 -12.10 -18.40 -11.18
N TRP A 68 -12.03 -17.38 -10.30
CA TRP A 68 -12.56 -17.48 -8.95
C TRP A 68 -14.09 -17.65 -8.91
N GLN A 69 -14.81 -16.97 -9.80
CA GLN A 69 -16.26 -17.11 -9.94
C GLN A 69 -16.63 -18.54 -10.37
N HIS A 70 -15.95 -19.09 -11.38
CA HIS A 70 -16.20 -20.44 -11.87
C HIS A 70 -15.82 -21.49 -10.82
N MET A 71 -14.68 -21.34 -10.13
CA MET A 71 -14.28 -22.23 -9.04
C MET A 71 -15.34 -22.29 -7.93
N GLN A 72 -15.88 -21.15 -7.50
CA GLN A 72 -16.94 -21.14 -6.47
C GLN A 72 -18.23 -21.83 -6.93
N ALA A 73 -18.56 -21.75 -8.22
CA ALA A 73 -19.77 -22.37 -8.77
C ALA A 73 -19.61 -23.87 -9.02
N GLU A 74 -18.45 -24.29 -9.53
CA GLU A 74 -18.20 -25.67 -9.97
C GLU A 74 -17.56 -26.54 -8.86
N ASN A 75 -16.78 -25.94 -7.94
CA ASN A 75 -16.03 -26.62 -6.88
C ASN A 75 -16.17 -25.89 -5.52
N PRO A 76 -17.38 -25.77 -4.95
CA PRO A 76 -17.63 -24.96 -3.75
C PRO A 76 -16.89 -25.46 -2.50
N ASP A 77 -16.55 -26.75 -2.43
CA ASP A 77 -15.87 -27.37 -1.28
C ASP A 77 -14.33 -27.31 -1.37
N LEU A 78 -13.77 -26.75 -2.45
CA LEU A 78 -12.33 -26.65 -2.62
C LEU A 78 -11.74 -25.67 -1.58
N PRO A 79 -10.84 -26.12 -0.68
CA PRO A 79 -10.27 -25.25 0.35
C PRO A 79 -9.23 -24.31 -0.26
N ALA A 80 -9.69 -23.22 -0.87
CA ALA A 80 -8.85 -22.22 -1.51
C ALA A 80 -9.18 -20.80 -1.03
N MET A 81 -8.17 -19.96 -0.87
CA MET A 81 -8.30 -18.55 -0.54
C MET A 81 -7.34 -17.70 -1.38
N THR A 82 -7.78 -16.51 -1.76
CA THR A 82 -6.92 -15.47 -2.32
C THR A 82 -6.88 -14.28 -1.37
N ILE A 83 -5.69 -13.74 -1.12
CA ILE A 83 -5.47 -12.46 -0.46
C ILE A 83 -4.69 -11.58 -1.44
N ALA A 84 -5.24 -10.41 -1.75
CA ALA A 84 -4.62 -9.43 -2.61
C ALA A 84 -4.33 -8.14 -1.83
N ALA A 85 -3.18 -7.52 -2.09
CA ALA A 85 -2.79 -6.23 -1.59
C ALA A 85 -2.60 -5.26 -2.75
N GLY A 86 -2.70 -3.96 -2.46
CA GLY A 86 -2.55 -2.92 -3.46
C GLY A 86 -2.70 -1.53 -2.89
N LEU A 87 -2.52 -0.53 -3.74
CA LEU A 87 -2.74 0.88 -3.40
C LEU A 87 -4.22 1.14 -3.06
N SER A 88 -4.50 2.30 -2.47
CA SER A 88 -5.85 2.71 -2.04
C SER A 88 -6.90 2.68 -3.16
N HIS A 89 -6.49 2.85 -4.42
CA HIS A 89 -7.37 2.79 -5.60
C HIS A 89 -7.52 1.38 -6.18
N ALA A 90 -6.96 0.35 -5.55
CA ALA A 90 -7.03 -1.03 -6.07
C ALA A 90 -8.48 -1.51 -6.25
N GLN A 91 -9.39 -1.11 -5.36
CA GLN A 91 -10.82 -1.43 -5.49
C GLN A 91 -11.42 -0.81 -6.76
N ASP A 92 -11.06 0.42 -7.10
CA ASP A 92 -11.53 1.10 -8.31
C ASP A 92 -11.00 0.37 -9.56
N ALA A 93 -9.70 0.05 -9.58
CA ALA A 93 -9.07 -0.70 -10.66
C ALA A 93 -9.73 -2.08 -10.89
N ILE A 94 -10.08 -2.78 -9.81
CA ILE A 94 -10.79 -4.07 -9.89
C ILE A 94 -12.21 -3.86 -10.43
N THR A 95 -12.93 -2.85 -9.96
CA THR A 95 -14.33 -2.58 -10.33
C THR A 95 -14.45 -2.13 -11.80
N ASP A 96 -13.50 -1.34 -12.29
CA ASP A 96 -13.42 -0.92 -13.69
C ASP A 96 -13.16 -2.11 -14.62
N ALA A 97 -12.38 -3.10 -14.16
CA ALA A 97 -12.05 -4.28 -14.94
C ALA A 97 -13.11 -5.38 -14.87
N VAL A 98 -13.79 -5.56 -13.73
CA VAL A 98 -14.58 -6.76 -13.39
C VAL A 98 -16.00 -6.39 -12.93
N SER A 99 -17.02 -6.87 -13.64
CA SER A 99 -18.43 -6.51 -13.38
C SER A 99 -19.05 -7.03 -12.08
N PHE A 100 -18.39 -7.96 -11.38
CA PHE A 100 -18.85 -8.57 -10.11
C PHE A 100 -17.83 -8.32 -8.99
N ALA A 101 -17.07 -7.22 -9.10
CA ALA A 101 -16.07 -6.80 -8.14
C ALA A 101 -16.65 -6.63 -6.72
N GLU A 102 -17.95 -6.37 -6.58
CA GLU A 102 -18.64 -6.25 -5.29
C GLU A 102 -18.62 -7.53 -4.45
N ARG A 103 -18.30 -8.68 -5.07
CA ARG A 103 -18.21 -9.97 -4.37
C ARG A 103 -16.90 -10.16 -3.62
N PHE A 104 -15.88 -9.35 -3.90
CA PHE A 104 -14.65 -9.37 -3.13
C PHE A 104 -14.85 -8.65 -1.80
N ARG A 105 -14.12 -9.11 -0.77
CA ARG A 105 -14.05 -8.41 0.51
C ARG A 105 -12.90 -7.40 0.44
N TYR A 106 -13.22 -6.12 0.47
CA TYR A 106 -12.24 -5.04 0.54
C TYR A 106 -11.97 -4.69 2.01
N VAL A 107 -10.68 -4.59 2.36
CA VAL A 107 -10.23 -4.15 3.68
C VAL A 107 -9.30 -2.96 3.46
N TYR A 108 -9.76 -1.78 3.88
CA TYR A 108 -8.95 -0.57 3.80
C TYR A 108 -8.00 -0.51 5.00
N LEU A 109 -6.72 -0.28 4.74
CA LEU A 109 -5.71 -0.07 5.77
C LEU A 109 -5.36 1.41 5.85
N SER A 110 -5.64 2.03 7.00
CA SER A 110 -5.21 3.39 7.31
C SER A 110 -3.86 3.39 8.04
N ASN A 111 -3.34 4.58 8.31
CA ASN A 111 -2.30 4.76 9.32
C ASN A 111 -2.75 4.15 10.66
N LEU A 112 -1.76 3.76 11.47
CA LEU A 112 -2.00 3.20 12.79
C LEU A 112 -2.62 4.26 13.70
N ASP A 113 -3.67 3.89 14.41
CA ASP A 113 -4.22 4.71 15.49
C ASP A 113 -3.23 4.79 16.68
N GLY A 114 -3.51 5.67 17.64
CA GLY A 114 -2.63 5.88 18.80
C GLY A 114 -2.25 4.57 19.51
N PRO A 115 -3.22 3.72 19.90
CA PRO A 115 -2.93 2.43 20.53
C PRO A 115 -2.10 1.48 19.65
N ALA A 116 -2.39 1.36 18.36
CA ALA A 116 -1.64 0.48 17.46
C ALA A 116 -0.22 1.00 17.20
N ALA A 117 -0.05 2.32 17.04
CA ALA A 117 1.25 2.97 16.89
C ALA A 117 2.12 2.79 18.15
N GLN A 118 1.52 2.96 19.33
CA GLN A 118 2.19 2.69 20.61
C GLN A 118 2.62 1.22 20.72
N ASN A 119 1.74 0.29 20.37
CA ASN A 119 2.06 -1.13 20.37
C ASN A 119 3.19 -1.49 19.40
N ALA A 120 3.25 -0.83 18.24
CA ALA A 120 4.29 -1.05 17.24
C ALA A 120 5.70 -0.77 17.79
N LEU A 121 5.86 0.20 18.71
CA LEU A 121 7.15 0.51 19.36
C LEU A 121 7.37 -0.32 20.65
N THR A 122 6.32 -0.49 21.45
CA THR A 122 6.45 -1.04 22.82
C THR A 122 6.43 -2.57 22.87
N GLN A 123 5.71 -3.26 21.98
CA GLN A 123 5.65 -4.73 21.99
C GLN A 123 6.98 -5.37 21.58
N PRO A 124 7.67 -4.92 20.51
CA PRO A 124 9.00 -5.45 20.18
C PRO A 124 10.01 -5.22 21.32
N ALA A 125 9.99 -4.03 21.94
CA ALA A 125 10.85 -3.73 23.07
C ALA A 125 10.57 -4.63 24.28
N LYS A 126 9.29 -4.82 24.62
CA LYS A 126 8.88 -5.70 25.71
C LYS A 126 9.33 -7.15 25.47
N ALA A 127 9.27 -7.65 24.23
CA ALA A 127 9.75 -8.99 23.89
C ALA A 127 11.27 -9.16 24.13
N GLN A 128 12.03 -8.07 24.06
CA GLN A 128 13.46 -8.00 24.39
C GLN A 128 13.74 -7.54 25.83
N GLN A 129 12.71 -7.42 26.66
CA GLN A 129 12.81 -6.89 28.03
C GLN A 129 13.40 -5.47 28.10
N VAL A 130 13.22 -4.69 27.03
CA VAL A 130 13.54 -3.26 26.95
C VAL A 130 12.25 -2.47 27.16
N THR A 131 12.35 -1.31 27.81
CA THR A 131 11.21 -0.41 28.03
C THR A 131 11.46 0.95 27.39
N TRP A 132 10.39 1.72 27.20
CA TRP A 132 10.48 3.12 26.82
C TRP A 132 10.12 3.99 28.01
N SER A 133 10.81 5.11 28.23
CA SER A 133 10.29 6.15 29.10
C SER A 133 9.02 6.76 28.47
N GLU A 134 8.13 7.32 29.31
CA GLU A 134 6.90 7.95 28.82
C GLU A 134 7.22 9.12 27.87
N THR A 135 8.25 9.91 28.18
CA THR A 135 8.66 11.05 27.36
C THR A 135 9.26 10.62 26.02
N ALA A 136 10.09 9.56 26.01
CA ALA A 136 10.63 8.98 24.77
C ALA A 136 9.53 8.49 23.84
N LEU A 137 8.58 7.72 24.39
CA LEU A 137 7.48 7.16 23.62
C LEU A 137 6.57 8.25 23.05
N SER A 138 6.24 9.27 23.86
CA SER A 138 5.45 10.42 23.42
C SER A 138 6.13 11.18 22.27
N LEU A 139 7.43 11.46 22.42
CA LEU A 139 8.21 12.15 21.40
C LEU A 139 8.23 11.36 20.08
N ALA A 140 8.54 10.06 20.13
CA ALA A 140 8.57 9.20 18.94
C ALA A 140 7.21 9.17 18.23
N LEU A 141 6.11 8.95 18.97
CA LEU A 141 4.76 8.88 18.39
C LEU A 141 4.32 10.20 17.75
N SER A 142 4.64 11.33 18.37
CA SER A 142 4.29 12.66 17.85
C SER A 142 5.01 13.00 16.52
N SER A 143 6.18 12.40 16.27
CA SER A 143 7.01 12.70 15.11
C SER A 143 6.59 11.99 13.81
N VAL A 144 5.81 10.90 13.91
CA VAL A 144 5.55 9.98 12.79
C VAL A 144 4.08 9.91 12.34
N GLN A 145 3.16 10.53 13.10
CA GLN A 145 1.72 10.62 12.77
C GLN A 145 1.07 9.27 12.41
N GLY A 146 1.47 8.19 13.08
CA GLY A 146 0.92 6.84 12.87
C GLY A 146 1.31 6.16 11.55
N TYR A 147 2.20 6.75 10.74
CA TYR A 147 2.62 6.16 9.47
C TYR A 147 3.52 4.94 9.71
N PRO A 148 3.11 3.71 9.29
CA PRO A 148 3.79 2.48 9.69
C PRO A 148 5.30 2.46 9.38
N TYR A 149 5.69 2.91 8.20
CA TYR A 149 7.10 2.96 7.82
C TYR A 149 7.89 3.96 8.67
N PHE A 150 7.32 5.11 9.02
CA PHE A 150 8.01 6.08 9.87
C PHE A 150 8.13 5.59 11.31
N LEU A 151 7.14 4.87 11.83
CA LEU A 151 7.23 4.18 13.13
C LEU A 151 8.39 3.17 13.16
N GLN A 152 8.58 2.41 12.09
CA GLN A 152 9.70 1.47 11.98
C GLN A 152 11.03 2.20 11.98
N VAL A 153 11.18 3.24 11.15
CA VAL A 153 12.43 4.01 11.05
C VAL A 153 12.76 4.67 12.39
N ILE A 154 11.82 5.41 13.01
CA ILE A 154 12.12 6.06 14.29
C ILE A 154 12.42 5.04 15.39
N GLY A 155 11.77 3.88 15.36
CA GLY A 155 12.06 2.77 16.28
C GLY A 155 13.49 2.26 16.11
N ASP A 156 13.90 1.99 14.87
CA ASP A 156 15.25 1.48 14.55
C ASP A 156 16.34 2.51 14.86
N GLU A 157 16.17 3.77 14.44
CA GLU A 157 17.16 4.84 14.71
C GLU A 157 17.29 5.13 16.21
N THR A 158 16.19 5.05 16.97
CA THR A 158 16.25 5.17 18.44
C THR A 158 17.01 3.99 19.07
N TRP A 159 16.83 2.78 18.54
CA TRP A 159 17.56 1.60 19.01
C TRP A 159 19.03 1.65 18.63
N ALA A 160 19.36 2.17 17.45
CA ALA A 160 20.72 2.35 16.97
C ALA A 160 21.48 3.34 17.88
N ASP A 161 20.88 4.48 18.24
CA ASP A 161 21.48 5.42 19.20
C ASP A 161 21.69 4.78 20.59
N ALA A 162 20.73 3.98 21.05
CA ALA A 162 20.87 3.18 22.28
C ALA A 162 21.83 1.97 22.14
N ASN A 163 22.54 1.86 21.01
CA ASN A 163 23.47 0.79 20.68
C ASN A 163 22.86 -0.62 20.78
N TYR A 164 21.65 -0.77 20.23
CA TYR A 164 20.84 -2.00 20.22
C TYR A 164 20.78 -2.66 21.60
N PRO A 165 20.06 -2.03 22.54
CA PRO A 165 20.21 -2.32 23.96
C PRO A 165 19.73 -3.73 24.34
N SER A 166 20.31 -4.25 25.42
CA SER A 166 19.93 -5.54 26.01
C SER A 166 18.82 -5.40 27.06
N ALA A 167 18.33 -6.54 27.54
CA ALA A 167 17.32 -6.64 28.60
C ALA A 167 17.62 -5.75 29.81
N GLY A 168 16.60 -5.05 30.31
CA GLY A 168 16.68 -4.13 31.44
C GLY A 168 16.98 -2.68 31.08
N TYR A 169 17.30 -2.39 29.82
CA TYR A 169 17.48 -1.01 29.36
C TYR A 169 16.14 -0.26 29.24
N GLN A 170 16.18 1.05 29.49
CA GLN A 170 15.07 1.95 29.24
C GLN A 170 15.48 2.98 28.17
N ILE A 171 14.81 2.94 27.01
CA ILE A 171 14.93 3.95 25.95
C ILE A 171 14.52 5.31 26.51
N THR A 172 15.39 6.29 26.35
CA THR A 172 15.23 7.65 26.87
C THR A 172 14.82 8.63 25.78
N GLU A 173 14.36 9.81 26.20
CA GLU A 173 14.03 10.91 25.28
C GLU A 173 15.25 11.39 24.49
N GLU A 174 16.45 11.30 25.06
CA GLU A 174 17.71 11.61 24.37
C GLU A 174 17.94 10.65 23.21
N ASN A 175 17.70 9.35 23.40
CA ASN A 175 17.85 8.36 22.32
C ASN A 175 16.93 8.67 21.14
N VAL A 176 15.68 9.05 21.43
CA VAL A 176 14.71 9.45 20.39
C VAL A 176 15.12 10.76 19.73
N SER A 177 15.61 11.73 20.50
CA SER A 177 16.05 13.03 19.98
C SER A 177 17.22 12.89 19.01
N ASN A 178 18.18 12.01 19.31
CA ASN A 178 19.28 11.71 18.42
C ASN A 178 18.81 10.90 17.19
N GLY A 179 17.99 9.86 17.40
CA GLY A 179 17.40 9.08 16.30
C GLY A 179 16.55 9.93 15.36
N LEU A 180 15.94 11.02 15.84
CA LEU A 180 15.20 11.97 15.01
C LEU A 180 16.09 12.68 13.97
N LEU A 181 17.39 12.83 14.22
CA LEU A 181 18.31 13.44 13.26
C LEU A 181 18.40 12.57 11.99
N GLU A 182 18.73 11.29 12.15
CA GLU A 182 18.82 10.31 11.07
C GLU A 182 17.44 10.07 10.41
N PHE A 183 16.39 9.93 11.23
CA PHE A 183 15.01 9.82 10.74
C PHE A 183 14.64 10.97 9.79
N ASN A 184 15.05 12.21 10.10
CA ASN A 184 14.75 13.36 9.27
C ASN A 184 15.46 13.30 7.92
N GLU A 185 16.70 12.80 7.85
CA GLU A 185 17.42 12.60 6.59
C GLU A 185 16.77 11.50 5.73
N ILE A 186 16.41 10.38 6.35
CA ILE A 186 15.69 9.28 5.68
C ILE A 186 14.34 9.78 5.15
N ARG A 187 13.61 10.54 5.95
CA ARG A 187 12.32 11.12 5.58
C ARG A 187 12.46 12.11 4.42
N GLN A 188 13.48 12.98 4.43
CA GLN A 188 13.76 13.87 3.29
C GLN A 188 14.06 13.09 2.01
N SER A 189 14.87 12.03 2.10
CA SER A 189 15.18 11.16 0.96
C SER A 189 13.94 10.45 0.42
N PHE A 190 13.08 9.98 1.33
CA PHE A 190 11.80 9.35 1.02
C PHE A 190 10.83 10.29 0.29
N PHE A 191 10.76 11.57 0.69
CA PHE A 191 9.96 12.58 -0.02
C PHE A 191 10.58 13.02 -1.34
N ARG A 192 11.92 13.16 -1.40
CA ARG A 192 12.64 13.48 -2.63
C ARG A 192 12.37 12.44 -3.72
N ALA A 193 12.41 11.16 -3.36
CA ALA A 193 12.11 10.07 -4.28
C ALA A 193 10.66 10.14 -4.81
N ARG A 194 9.69 10.53 -3.96
CA ARG A 194 8.30 10.74 -4.35
C ARG A 194 8.12 11.93 -5.27
N TRP A 195 8.72 13.06 -4.93
CA TRP A 195 8.69 14.28 -5.73
C TRP A 195 9.29 14.06 -7.14
N ALA A 196 10.40 13.34 -7.22
CA ALA A 196 11.08 13.02 -8.48
C ALA A 196 10.25 12.11 -9.41
N LYS A 197 9.29 11.33 -8.88
CA LYS A 197 8.37 10.52 -9.70
C LYS A 197 7.27 11.34 -10.37
N ALA A 198 6.98 12.54 -9.86
CA ALA A 198 5.95 13.41 -10.41
C ALA A 198 6.48 14.19 -11.61
N THR A 199 5.70 14.25 -12.69
CA THR A 199 6.01 15.12 -13.85
C THR A 199 5.83 16.60 -13.47
N PRO A 200 6.35 17.57 -14.26
CA PRO A 200 6.19 18.99 -13.93
C PRO A 200 4.73 19.42 -13.69
N LYS A 201 3.78 18.91 -14.50
CA LYS A 201 2.35 19.19 -14.33
C LYS A 201 1.75 18.55 -13.07
N GLU A 202 2.23 17.37 -12.72
CA GLU A 202 1.81 16.69 -11.48
C GLU A 202 2.38 17.41 -10.25
N GLN A 203 3.61 17.92 -10.34
CA GLN A 203 4.23 18.76 -9.31
C GLN A 203 3.48 20.07 -9.09
N GLU A 204 2.94 20.70 -10.14
CA GLU A 204 2.03 21.85 -10.01
C GLU A 204 0.79 21.50 -9.18
N VAL A 205 0.18 20.33 -9.43
CA VAL A 205 -0.96 19.85 -8.63
C VAL A 205 -0.55 19.62 -7.17
N LEU A 206 0.58 18.95 -6.92
CA LEU A 206 1.06 18.72 -5.55
C LEU A 206 1.35 20.05 -4.81
N ARG A 207 1.92 21.05 -5.48
CA ARG A 207 2.13 22.39 -4.90
C ARG A 207 0.81 23.06 -4.53
N ALA A 208 -0.17 23.04 -5.44
CA ALA A 208 -1.49 23.60 -5.18
C ALA A 208 -2.14 22.92 -3.96
N MET A 209 -2.09 21.59 -3.87
CA MET A 209 -2.57 20.84 -2.71
C MET A 209 -1.85 21.26 -1.42
N ALA A 210 -0.52 21.44 -1.47
CA ALA A 210 0.27 21.83 -0.31
C ALA A 210 -0.04 23.27 0.15
N ARG A 211 -0.20 24.22 -0.78
CA ARG A 211 -0.59 25.62 -0.47
C ARG A 211 -1.98 25.73 0.12
N LEU A 212 -2.89 24.83 -0.25
CA LEU A 212 -4.24 24.73 0.31
C LEU A 212 -4.27 24.05 1.70
N GLY A 213 -3.10 23.76 2.29
CA GLY A 213 -2.98 23.31 3.68
C GLY A 213 -2.60 21.84 3.85
N GLY A 214 -2.26 21.12 2.76
CA GLY A 214 -1.69 19.77 2.83
C GLY A 214 -2.62 18.64 3.32
N GLY A 215 -3.79 18.99 3.83
CA GLY A 215 -4.84 18.04 4.18
C GLY A 215 -5.69 17.62 2.97
N ARG A 216 -6.90 17.15 3.26
CA ARG A 216 -7.89 16.83 2.25
C ARG A 216 -8.35 18.09 1.52
N VAL A 217 -8.19 18.11 0.20
CA VAL A 217 -8.47 19.27 -0.66
C VAL A 217 -9.40 18.90 -1.81
N SER A 218 -10.33 19.78 -2.17
CA SER A 218 -11.26 19.52 -3.27
C SER A 218 -10.59 19.75 -4.63
N ARG A 219 -11.01 18.98 -5.65
CA ARG A 219 -10.55 19.16 -7.03
C ARG A 219 -10.88 20.55 -7.57
N SER A 220 -11.99 21.15 -7.14
CA SER A 220 -12.36 22.52 -7.51
C SER A 220 -11.39 23.54 -6.94
N ASP A 221 -10.96 23.39 -5.69
CA ASP A 221 -10.03 24.34 -5.07
C ASP A 221 -8.65 24.26 -5.71
N ILE A 222 -8.18 23.04 -6.03
CA ILE A 222 -6.93 22.84 -6.78
C ILE A 222 -7.02 23.51 -8.15
N ALA A 223 -8.14 23.36 -8.87
CA ALA A 223 -8.33 23.96 -10.18
C ALA A 223 -8.34 25.49 -10.10
N HIS A 224 -8.99 26.04 -9.07
CA HIS A 224 -9.03 27.46 -8.79
C HIS A 224 -7.63 28.02 -8.47
N GLU A 225 -6.88 27.36 -7.59
CA GLU A 225 -5.49 27.73 -7.24
C GLU A 225 -4.57 27.75 -8.47
N LEU A 226 -4.76 26.80 -9.40
CA LEU A 226 -3.97 26.71 -10.62
C LEU A 226 -4.50 27.60 -11.76
N GLY A 227 -5.66 28.22 -11.63
CA GLY A 227 -6.31 28.99 -12.70
C GLY A 227 -6.69 28.15 -13.93
N VAL A 228 -6.99 26.86 -13.74
CA VAL A 228 -7.34 25.92 -14.81
C VAL A 228 -8.74 25.34 -14.64
N SER A 229 -9.27 24.70 -15.68
CA SER A 229 -10.52 23.94 -15.57
C SER A 229 -10.30 22.65 -14.75
N THR A 230 -11.35 22.17 -14.08
CA THR A 230 -11.29 20.87 -13.40
C THR A 230 -10.95 19.74 -14.36
N GLN A 231 -11.41 19.80 -15.62
CA GLN A 231 -11.12 18.81 -16.66
C GLN A 231 -9.62 18.66 -16.94
N THR A 232 -8.86 19.76 -16.88
CA THR A 232 -7.40 19.77 -17.04
C THR A 232 -6.69 18.92 -15.98
N LEU A 233 -7.30 18.77 -14.80
CA LEU A 233 -6.75 17.97 -13.70
C LEU A 233 -6.99 16.47 -13.84
N SER A 234 -7.81 16.00 -14.79
CA SER A 234 -8.19 14.58 -14.88
C SER A 234 -6.99 13.64 -14.98
N GLN A 235 -6.07 13.92 -15.91
CA GLN A 235 -4.90 13.06 -16.15
C GLN A 235 -3.83 13.19 -15.04
N PRO A 236 -3.40 14.41 -14.63
CA PRO A 236 -2.44 14.54 -13.53
C PRO A 236 -2.94 13.89 -12.23
N ARG A 237 -4.24 14.02 -11.93
CA ARG A 237 -4.86 13.35 -10.79
C ARG A 237 -4.73 11.83 -10.88
N ALA A 238 -5.15 11.24 -11.99
CA ALA A 238 -5.10 9.78 -12.18
C ALA A 238 -3.66 9.27 -12.01
N ASN A 239 -2.69 9.91 -12.68
CA ASN A 239 -1.28 9.55 -12.57
C ASN A 239 -0.73 9.65 -11.13
N LEU A 240 -1.14 10.66 -10.36
CA LEU A 240 -0.70 10.83 -8.97
C LEU A 240 -1.27 9.74 -8.05
N ILE A 241 -2.52 9.31 -8.31
CA ILE A 241 -3.17 8.19 -7.62
C ILE A 241 -2.47 6.87 -7.97
N ASP A 242 -2.19 6.63 -9.25
CA ASP A 242 -1.49 5.44 -9.73
C ASP A 242 -0.08 5.33 -9.16
N LYS A 243 0.60 6.48 -8.97
CA LYS A 243 1.92 6.56 -8.33
C LYS A 243 1.86 6.45 -6.80
N GLY A 244 0.66 6.41 -6.21
CA GLY A 244 0.45 6.37 -4.77
C GLY A 244 0.93 7.63 -4.04
N LEU A 245 1.05 8.77 -4.75
CA LEU A 245 1.45 10.05 -4.15
C LEU A 245 0.27 10.77 -3.48
N VAL A 246 -0.93 10.54 -4.00
CA VAL A 246 -2.19 11.04 -3.45
C VAL A 246 -3.24 9.91 -3.43
N SER A 247 -4.20 9.98 -2.52
CA SER A 247 -5.41 9.16 -2.51
C SER A 247 -6.65 10.00 -2.76
N SER A 248 -7.75 9.36 -3.15
CA SER A 248 -9.06 9.97 -3.33
C SER A 248 -10.06 9.31 -2.35
N PRO A 249 -10.00 9.65 -1.04
CA PRO A 249 -10.81 8.97 -0.02
C PRO A 249 -12.32 9.19 -0.22
N GLU A 250 -12.69 10.31 -0.85
CA GLU A 250 -14.06 10.67 -1.21
C GLU A 250 -14.09 11.22 -2.64
N HIS A 251 -15.26 11.12 -3.28
CA HIS A 251 -15.42 11.60 -4.64
C HIS A 251 -15.09 13.10 -4.76
N GLY A 252 -14.13 13.45 -5.62
CA GLY A 252 -13.76 14.83 -5.89
C GLY A 252 -12.75 15.43 -4.91
N PHE A 253 -12.23 14.66 -3.96
CA PHE A 253 -11.20 15.09 -3.01
C PHE A 253 -9.88 14.36 -3.23
N LEU A 254 -8.78 15.03 -2.90
CA LEU A 254 -7.44 14.46 -2.88
C LEU A 254 -6.78 14.71 -1.53
N GLU A 255 -5.93 13.79 -1.11
CA GLU A 255 -5.08 13.92 0.08
C GLU A 255 -3.70 13.30 -0.20
N PHE A 256 -2.66 13.79 0.46
CA PHE A 256 -1.35 13.15 0.38
C PHE A 256 -1.35 11.80 1.12
N THR A 257 -0.68 10.79 0.57
CA THR A 257 -0.60 9.45 1.19
C THR A 257 0.44 9.33 2.30
N ALA A 258 1.36 10.30 2.40
CA ALA A 258 2.42 10.31 3.40
C ALA A 258 2.38 11.62 4.22
N PRO A 259 2.32 11.54 5.56
CA PRO A 259 2.35 12.74 6.40
C PRO A 259 3.68 13.46 6.27
N GLY A 260 3.70 14.80 6.34
CA GLY A 260 4.92 15.59 6.15
C GLY A 260 5.28 15.88 4.69
N PHE A 261 4.61 15.25 3.72
CA PHE A 261 4.96 15.42 2.30
C PHE A 261 4.53 16.79 1.76
N ALA A 262 3.42 17.36 2.25
CA ALA A 262 2.99 18.70 1.88
C ALA A 262 4.01 19.77 2.30
N GLU A 263 4.56 19.65 3.51
CA GLU A 263 5.60 20.53 4.05
C GLU A 263 6.88 20.43 3.23
N TYR A 264 7.27 19.22 2.83
CA TYR A 264 8.37 19.02 1.90
C TYR A 264 8.13 19.72 0.56
N VAL A 265 6.93 19.58 -0.01
CA VAL A 265 6.56 20.22 -1.28
C VAL A 265 6.65 21.75 -1.18
N LEU A 266 6.19 22.35 -0.09
CA LEU A 266 6.32 23.80 0.14
C LEU A 266 7.78 24.23 0.26
N ALA A 267 8.61 23.45 0.96
CA ALA A 267 10.02 23.74 1.14
C ALA A 267 10.81 23.74 -0.18
N VAL A 268 10.48 22.82 -1.11
CA VAL A 268 11.12 22.79 -2.44
C VAL A 268 10.51 23.78 -3.43
N ASP A 269 9.33 24.33 -3.16
CA ASP A 269 8.69 25.38 -3.98
C ASP A 269 9.26 26.77 -3.67
N GLY A 270 9.65 27.00 -2.41
CA GLY A 270 10.31 28.24 -1.97
C GLY A 270 11.83 28.27 -2.19
N ALA A 271 12.42 27.22 -2.76
CA ALA A 271 13.85 27.09 -3.09
C ALA A 271 14.09 27.36 -4.58
#